data_AF-A0A8T1UX32-F1
#
_entry.id   AF-A0A8T1UX32-F1
#
_cell.length_a   1.000
_cell.length_b   1.000
_cell.length_c   1.000
_cell.angle_alpha   90.00
_cell.angle_beta   90.00
_cell.angle_gamma   90.00
#
_symmetry.space_group_name_H-M   'P 1'
#
loop_
_entity.id
_entity.type
_entity.pdbx_description
1 polymer ?
#
loop_
_entity_poly.entity_id
_entity_poly.type
_entity_poly.pdbx_seq_one_letter_code
_entity_poly.pdbx_strand_id
1 'polypeptide(L)'
;LHQPVWLDGAVVKNSLTLNFCESEEARRYTKLDPICVETLCRPLHKVAGAVEAKLAAEMSDQFGLIIDGWTHASEHYLAVFGCYIV
;
A
#
# COMPACT_ATOMS: atom_id res chain seq x y z
N LEU A 1 -2.02 -6.13 18.95
CA LEU A 1 -0.93 -5.58 18.11
C LEU A 1 -1.37 -4.24 17.59
N HIS A 2 -0.84 -3.15 18.17
CA HIS A 2 -1.13 -1.77 17.79
C HIS A 2 -0.65 -1.51 16.35
N GLN A 3 -1.46 -0.84 15.52
CA GLN A 3 -1.02 -0.29 14.23
C GLN A 3 0.18 0.66 14.49
N PRO A 4 1.26 0.60 13.69
CA PRO A 4 2.39 1.52 13.85
C PRO A 4 1.94 2.95 13.57
N VAL A 5 2.18 3.88 14.51
CA VAL A 5 1.76 5.30 14.41
C VAL A 5 2.31 5.99 13.15
N TRP A 6 3.45 5.52 12.65
CA TRP A 6 4.03 6.06 11.42
C TRP A 6 3.25 5.66 10.16
N LEU A 7 2.51 4.54 10.14
CA LEU A 7 1.73 4.14 8.97
C LEU A 7 0.62 5.17 8.70
N ASP A 8 -0.08 5.58 9.76
CA ASP A 8 -1.11 6.63 9.70
C ASP A 8 -0.50 8.01 9.36
N GLY A 9 0.65 8.34 9.93
CA GLY A 9 1.29 9.64 9.74
C GLY A 9 2.02 9.80 8.41
N ALA A 10 2.93 8.88 8.07
CA ALA A 10 3.82 9.00 6.93
C ALA A 10 3.15 8.51 5.63
N VAL A 11 2.51 7.34 5.66
CA VAL A 11 1.94 6.72 4.44
C VAL A 11 0.55 7.28 4.17
N VAL A 12 -0.36 7.21 5.16
CA VAL A 12 -1.76 7.59 4.96
C VAL A 12 -1.96 9.11 4.87
N LYS A 13 -1.31 9.88 5.75
CA LYS A 13 -1.48 11.36 5.76
C LYS A 13 -0.51 12.12 4.85
N ASN A 14 0.74 11.66 4.72
CA ASN A 14 1.78 12.39 3.98
C ASN A 14 2.18 11.73 2.65
N SER A 15 1.56 10.60 2.26
CA SER A 15 1.85 9.88 1.02
C SER A 15 3.34 9.57 0.81
N LEU A 16 4.09 9.39 1.90
CA LEU A 16 5.51 9.04 1.84
C LEU A 16 5.66 7.56 1.47
N THR A 17 6.66 7.28 0.63
CA THR A 17 7.04 5.91 0.27
C THR A 17 7.42 5.11 1.51
N LEU A 18 7.18 3.80 1.52
CA LEU A 18 7.55 2.92 2.63
C LEU A 18 9.06 2.96 2.94
N ASN A 19 9.89 3.24 1.92
CA ASN A 19 11.34 3.44 2.06
C ASN A 19 11.73 4.64 2.94
N PHE A 20 10.80 5.56 3.24
CA PHE A 20 11.04 6.68 4.15
C PHE A 20 11.53 6.21 5.52
N CYS A 21 10.95 5.12 6.05
CA CYS A 21 11.34 4.57 7.35
C CYS A 21 12.76 4.01 7.38
N GLU A 22 13.32 3.70 6.21
CA GLU A 22 14.67 3.16 6.05
C GLU A 22 15.70 4.27 5.75
N SER A 23 15.26 5.49 5.40
CA SER A 23 16.17 6.61 5.11
C SER A 23 16.94 7.08 6.36
N GLU A 24 18.22 7.38 6.18
CA GLU A 24 19.12 7.78 7.27
C GLU A 24 18.66 9.09 7.92
N GLU A 25 18.10 10.01 7.13
CA GLU A 25 17.53 11.27 7.59
C GLU A 25 16.30 11.03 8.47
N ALA A 26 15.38 10.16 8.05
CA ALA A 26 14.22 9.82 8.89
C ALA A 26 14.67 9.11 10.18
N ARG A 27 15.69 8.25 10.12
CA ARG A 27 16.26 7.63 11.33
C ARG A 27 16.92 8.65 12.26
N ARG A 28 17.51 9.70 11.71
CA ARG A 28 18.18 10.77 12.48
C ARG A 28 17.20 11.74 13.13
N TYR A 29 16.07 12.01 12.49
CA TYR A 29 15.11 13.02 12.94
C TYR A 29 13.81 12.45 13.54
N THR A 30 13.61 11.13 13.52
CA THR A 30 12.42 10.49 14.11
C THR A 30 12.79 9.60 15.30
N LYS A 31 11.87 9.49 16.27
CA LYS A 31 11.97 8.55 17.41
C LYS A 31 11.27 7.23 17.12
N LEU A 32 11.09 6.88 15.84
CA LEU A 32 10.36 5.69 15.46
C LEU A 32 11.27 4.47 15.63
N ASP A 33 10.78 3.46 16.35
CA ASP A 33 11.49 2.20 16.48
C ASP A 33 11.65 1.54 15.11
N PRO A 34 12.82 0.95 14.82
CA PRO A 34 13.00 0.21 13.57
C PRO A 34 12.02 -0.97 13.55
N ILE A 35 11.38 -1.16 12.40
CA ILE A 35 10.44 -2.25 12.15
C ILE A 35 11.00 -3.14 11.05
N CYS A 36 10.99 -4.45 11.23
CA CYS A 36 11.39 -5.37 10.17
C CYS A 36 10.28 -5.50 9.12
N VAL A 37 10.66 -5.86 7.89
CA VAL A 37 9.74 -6.03 6.75
C VAL A 37 8.57 -6.95 7.11
N GLU A 38 8.81 -8.08 7.76
CA GLU A 38 7.75 -9.02 8.14
C GLU A 38 6.71 -8.40 9.08
N THR A 39 7.18 -7.63 10.06
CA THR A 39 6.30 -6.93 11.02
C THR A 39 5.55 -5.79 10.35
N LEU A 40 6.11 -5.18 9.30
CA LEU A 40 5.47 -4.16 8.47
C LEU A 40 4.45 -4.75 7.46
N CYS A 41 4.74 -5.90 6.85
CA CYS A 41 3.81 -6.54 5.92
C CYS A 41 2.48 -6.91 6.59
N ARG A 42 2.52 -7.29 7.88
CA ARG A 42 1.32 -7.69 8.62
C ARG A 42 0.24 -6.58 8.69
N PRO A 43 0.52 -5.34 9.13
CA PRO A 43 -0.45 -4.26 9.07
C PRO A 43 -0.80 -3.84 7.63
N LEU A 44 0.15 -3.88 6.68
CA LEU A 44 -0.15 -3.56 5.27
C LEU A 44 -1.17 -4.53 4.66
N HIS A 45 -1.05 -5.84 4.89
CA HIS A 45 -2.05 -6.82 4.46
C HIS A 45 -3.43 -6.56 5.09
N LYS A 46 -3.47 -6.08 6.33
CA LYS A 46 -4.76 -5.71 6.96
C LYS A 46 -5.37 -4.48 6.31
N VAL A 47 -4.57 -3.48 5.97
CA VAL A 47 -5.04 -2.29 5.25
C VAL A 47 -5.54 -2.68 3.87
N ALA A 48 -4.79 -3.51 3.13
CA ALA A 48 -5.21 -4.03 1.84
C ALA A 48 -6.57 -4.75 1.93
N GLY A 49 -6.72 -5.70 2.86
CA GLY A 49 -7.99 -6.41 3.05
C GLY A 49 -9.16 -5.51 3.47
N ALA A 50 -8.91 -4.45 4.25
CA ALA A 50 -9.94 -3.47 4.60
C ALA A 50 -10.38 -2.62 3.38
N VAL A 51 -9.43 -2.25 2.52
CA VAL A 51 -9.72 -1.56 1.26
C VAL A 51 -10.49 -2.48 0.32
N GLU A 52 -10.06 -3.73 0.15
CA GLU A 52 -10.75 -4.73 -0.67
C GLU A 52 -12.20 -4.95 -0.20
N ALA A 53 -12.43 -5.09 1.11
CA ALA A 53 -13.77 -5.24 1.65
C ALA A 53 -14.66 -4.02 1.39
N LYS A 54 -14.09 -2.81 1.45
CA LYS A 54 -14.80 -1.57 1.14
C LYS A 54 -15.13 -1.47 -0.35
N LEU A 55 -14.16 -1.76 -1.23
CA LEU A 55 -14.36 -1.81 -2.67
C LEU A 55 -15.42 -2.84 -3.03
N ALA A 56 -15.39 -4.05 -2.45
CA ALA A 56 -16.39 -5.08 -2.71
C ALA A 56 -17.81 -4.68 -2.27
N ALA A 57 -17.95 -3.82 -1.26
CA ALA A 57 -19.24 -3.29 -0.83
C ALA A 57 -19.73 -2.12 -1.71
N GLU A 58 -18.81 -1.36 -2.31
CA GLU A 58 -19.11 -0.20 -3.16
C GLU A 58 -19.29 -0.57 -4.64
N MET A 59 -18.53 -1.55 -5.12
CA MET A 59 -18.43 -1.92 -6.53
C MET A 59 -19.61 -2.78 -6.95
N SER A 60 -20.33 -2.33 -7.99
CA SER A 60 -21.45 -3.10 -8.56
C SER A 60 -20.95 -4.29 -9.39
N ASP A 61 -21.83 -5.26 -9.66
CA ASP A 61 -21.54 -6.40 -10.55
C ASP A 61 -21.14 -5.98 -11.97
N GLN A 62 -21.41 -4.72 -12.34
CA GLN A 62 -20.94 -4.11 -13.58
C GLN A 62 -19.77 -3.17 -13.30
N PHE A 63 -18.61 -3.52 -13.80
CA PHE A 63 -17.40 -2.71 -13.74
C PHE A 63 -16.59 -2.84 -15.03
N GLY A 64 -15.83 -1.80 -15.34
CA GLY A 64 -14.83 -1.82 -16.39
C GLY A 64 -13.53 -2.44 -15.88
N LEU A 65 -12.81 -3.09 -16.78
CA LEU A 65 -11.47 -3.59 -16.53
C LEU A 65 -10.46 -2.78 -17.34
N ILE A 66 -9.43 -2.25 -16.69
CA ILE A 66 -8.29 -1.64 -17.35
C ILE A 66 -7.10 -2.58 -17.18
N ILE A 67 -6.44 -2.89 -18.28
CA ILE A 67 -5.28 -3.77 -18.31
C ILE A 67 -4.11 -2.96 -18.83
N ASP A 68 -3.03 -2.90 -18.06
CA ASP A 68 -1.78 -2.25 -18.45
C ASP A 68 -0.63 -3.26 -18.40
N GLY A 69 0.05 -3.45 -19.52
CA GLY A 69 1.10 -4.45 -19.67
C GLY A 69 2.43 -3.78 -19.95
N TRP A 70 3.48 -4.17 -19.22
CA TRP A 70 4.84 -3.71 -19.49
C TRP A 70 5.83 -4.86 -19.43
N THR A 71 7.03 -4.63 -19.96
CA THR A 71 8.14 -5.58 -19.89
C THR A 71 9.35 -4.85 -19.37
N HIS A 72 10.04 -5.45 -18.41
CA HIS A 72 11.33 -4.96 -17.92
C HIS A 72 12.35 -6.10 -18.00
N ALA A 73 13.42 -5.89 -18.79
CA ALA A 73 14.38 -6.92 -19.15
C ALA A 73 13.69 -8.17 -19.75
N SER A 74 13.74 -9.31 -19.06
CA SER A 74 13.12 -10.57 -19.46
C SER A 74 11.79 -10.85 -18.77
N GLU A 75 11.32 -9.93 -17.92
CA GLU A 75 10.11 -10.13 -17.12
C GLU A 75 8.93 -9.35 -17.72
N HIS A 76 7.82 -10.05 -17.92
CA HIS A 76 6.57 -9.49 -18.43
C HIS A 76 5.60 -9.30 -17.27
N TYR A 77 5.05 -8.10 -17.18
CA TYR A 77 4.17 -7.66 -16.11
C TYR A 77 2.81 -7.27 -16.66
N LEU A 78 1.77 -7.49 -15.87
CA LEU A 78 0.40 -7.13 -16.18
C LEU A 78 -0.26 -6.55 -14.94
N ALA A 79 -0.60 -5.26 -14.97
CA ALA A 79 -1.51 -4.66 -14.01
C ALA A 79 -2.95 -4.79 -14.50
N VAL A 80 -3.84 -5.14 -13.57
CA VAL A 80 -5.27 -5.30 -13.80
C VAL A 80 -5.99 -4.41 -12.80
N PHE A 81 -6.77 -3.45 -13.29
CA PHE A 81 -7.51 -2.48 -12.47
C PHE A 81 -9.02 -2.61 -12.70
N GLY A 82 -9.79 -2.66 -11.61
CA GLY A 82 -11.24 -2.47 -11.66
C GLY A 82 -11.59 -0.99 -11.71
N CYS A 83 -12.41 -0.58 -12.68
CA CYS A 83 -12.92 0.77 -12.83
C CYS A 83 -14.45 0.73 -12.68
N TYR A 84 -14.98 1.47 -11.73
CA TYR A 84 -16.41 1.54 -11.48
C TYR A 84 -16.80 2.98 -11.17
N ILE A 85 -18.08 3.30 -11.38
CA ILE A 85 -18.63 4.61 -11.03
C ILE A 85 -19.14 4.50 -9.60
N VAL A 86 -18.76 5.46 -8.76
CA VAL A 86 -19.22 5.62 -7.37
C VAL A 86 -20.50 6.45 -7.34
#